data_AF-A0A0F9BJT5-F1
#
_entry.id   AF-A0A0F9BJT5-F1
#
_cell.length_a   1.000
_cell.length_b   1.000
_cell.length_c   1.000
_cell.angle_alpha   90.00
_cell.angle_beta   90.00
_cell.angle_gamma   90.00
#
_symmetry.space_group_name_H-M   'P 1'
#
loop_
_entity.id
_entity.type
_entity.pdbx_description
1 polymer ?
#
loop_
_entity_poly.entity_id
_entity_poly.type
_entity_poly.pdbx_seq_one_letter_code
_entity_poly.pdbx_strand_id
1 'polypeptide(L)'
;MVVETVTAKQPKADDVIPKDTADKWERLTKLASERLFGKRKKIMAAVGSRPYQGLPVSEAELLSRYSQVRHDPAALLEILQENAKFKPDGRVLVPKALIQSMKNMEKKIREGTL
;
A
#
# COMPACT_ATOMS: atom_id res chain seq x y z
N MET A 1 34.98 -3.25 -47.89
CA MET A 1 33.72 -3.91 -47.50
C MET A 1 33.88 -4.33 -46.05
N VAL A 2 33.22 -3.63 -45.11
CA VAL A 2 33.27 -3.96 -43.67
C VAL A 2 32.01 -4.77 -43.38
N VAL A 3 32.20 -6.03 -42.99
CA VAL A 3 31.13 -6.94 -42.58
C VAL A 3 30.90 -6.70 -41.09
N GLU A 4 29.83 -6.00 -40.74
CA GLU A 4 29.40 -5.86 -39.35
C GLU A 4 28.77 -7.17 -38.87
N THR A 5 29.39 -7.77 -37.85
CA THR A 5 28.90 -8.96 -37.18
C THR A 5 27.74 -8.59 -36.25
N VAL A 6 26.52 -9.00 -36.63
CA VAL A 6 25.33 -8.90 -35.77
C VAL A 6 25.53 -9.82 -34.57
N THR A 7 25.81 -9.23 -33.42
CA THR A 7 25.97 -9.93 -32.14
C THR A 7 24.61 -10.43 -31.67
N ALA A 8 24.37 -11.74 -31.77
CA ALA A 8 23.16 -12.37 -31.29
C ALA A 8 23.04 -12.23 -29.76
N LYS A 9 22.03 -11.48 -29.33
CA LYS A 9 21.67 -11.26 -27.93
C LYS A 9 21.18 -12.58 -27.34
N GLN A 10 21.89 -13.12 -26.34
CA GLN A 10 21.50 -14.34 -25.65
C GLN A 10 20.07 -14.23 -25.09
N PRO A 11 19.18 -15.22 -25.32
CA PRO A 11 17.84 -15.19 -24.74
C PRO A 11 17.94 -15.37 -23.23
N LYS A 12 17.25 -14.49 -22.49
CA LYS A 12 17.09 -14.62 -21.03
C LYS A 12 16.40 -15.96 -20.75
N ALA A 13 16.75 -16.61 -19.64
CA ALA A 13 16.27 -17.94 -19.23
C ALA A 13 14.74 -18.11 -19.14
N ASP A 14 13.97 -17.04 -19.36
CA ASP A 14 12.50 -17.03 -19.36
C ASP A 14 11.86 -17.46 -20.71
N ASP A 15 12.62 -17.65 -21.78
CA ASP A 15 12.07 -17.95 -23.13
C ASP A 15 11.77 -19.44 -23.41
N VAL A 16 11.81 -20.31 -22.41
CA VAL A 16 11.49 -21.74 -22.59
C VAL A 16 9.97 -21.95 -22.56
N ILE A 17 9.33 -22.01 -23.72
CA ILE A 17 7.90 -22.36 -23.84
C ILE A 17 7.71 -23.79 -23.32
N PRO A 18 6.94 -24.01 -22.23
CA PRO A 18 6.73 -25.34 -21.70
C PRO A 18 6.03 -26.21 -22.75
N LYS A 19 6.44 -27.48 -22.89
CA LYS A 19 5.84 -28.38 -23.88
C LYS A 19 4.48 -28.91 -23.42
N ASP A 20 4.35 -29.15 -22.12
CA ASP A 20 3.14 -29.71 -21.51
C ASP A 20 2.03 -28.65 -21.36
N THR A 21 0.78 -29.10 -21.46
CA THR A 21 -0.41 -28.27 -21.37
C THR A 21 -0.60 -27.68 -19.97
N ALA A 22 -0.34 -28.46 -18.92
CA ALA A 22 -0.42 -27.99 -17.53
C ALA A 22 0.56 -26.83 -17.25
N ASP A 23 1.83 -27.01 -17.61
CA ASP A 23 2.88 -26.00 -17.41
C ASP A 23 2.60 -24.71 -18.21
N LYS A 24 1.95 -24.81 -19.38
CA LYS A 24 1.50 -23.64 -20.15
C LYS A 24 0.44 -22.84 -19.40
N TRP A 25 -0.53 -23.50 -18.76
CA TRP A 25 -1.56 -22.85 -17.96
C TRP A 25 -0.97 -22.18 -16.71
N GLU A 26 -0.02 -22.83 -16.04
CA GLU A 26 0.70 -22.25 -14.90
C GLU A 26 1.51 -21.01 -15.32
N ARG A 27 2.22 -21.08 -16.45
CA ARG A 27 2.97 -19.94 -16.98
C ARG A 27 2.04 -18.77 -17.36
N LEU A 28 0.90 -19.06 -17.99
CA LEU A 28 -0.09 -18.05 -18.37
C LEU A 28 -0.72 -17.36 -17.15
N THR A 29 -1.09 -18.15 -16.14
CA THR A 29 -1.67 -17.61 -14.89
C THR A 29 -0.64 -16.78 -14.13
N LYS A 30 0.62 -17.21 -14.07
CA LYS A 30 1.70 -16.43 -13.46
C LYS A 30 1.91 -15.09 -14.18
N LEU A 31 2.01 -15.09 -15.51
CA LEU A 31 2.12 -13.88 -16.34
C LEU A 31 0.91 -12.95 -16.17
N ALA A 32 -0.31 -13.51 -16.12
CA ALA A 32 -1.53 -12.74 -15.89
C ALA A 32 -1.52 -12.09 -14.49
N SER A 33 -1.07 -12.83 -13.47
CA SER A 33 -0.95 -12.35 -12.10
C SER A 33 0.04 -11.17 -12.00
N GLU A 34 1.22 -11.30 -12.62
CA GLU A 34 2.26 -10.27 -12.62
C GLU A 34 1.77 -8.98 -13.29
N ARG A 35 1.05 -9.11 -14.42
CA ARG A 35 0.42 -7.99 -15.11
C ARG A 35 -0.68 -7.33 -14.27
N LEU A 36 -1.51 -8.12 -13.58
CA LEU A 36 -2.55 -7.63 -12.68
C LEU A 36 -1.95 -6.85 -11.50
N PHE A 37 -0.93 -7.41 -10.85
CA PHE A 37 -0.24 -6.72 -9.76
C PHE A 37 0.48 -5.46 -10.22
N GLY A 38 1.11 -5.49 -11.41
CA GLY A 38 1.71 -4.31 -12.02
C GLY A 38 0.69 -3.20 -12.28
N LYS A 39 -0.47 -3.54 -12.86
CA LYS A 39 -1.57 -2.58 -13.06
C LYS A 39 -2.11 -2.05 -11.73
N ARG A 40 -2.32 -2.93 -10.74
CA ARG A 40 -2.78 -2.53 -9.40
C ARG A 40 -1.80 -1.56 -8.74
N LYS A 41 -0.49 -1.81 -8.81
CA LYS A 41 0.53 -0.88 -8.29
C LYS A 41 0.49 0.48 -8.97
N LYS A 42 0.34 0.52 -10.30
CA LYS A 42 0.19 1.78 -11.05
C LYS A 42 -1.07 2.54 -10.67
N ILE A 43 -2.20 1.83 -10.53
CA ILE A 43 -3.46 2.42 -10.09
C ILE A 43 -3.32 2.96 -8.65
N MET A 44 -2.71 2.20 -7.73
CA MET A 44 -2.50 2.67 -6.35
C MET A 44 -1.55 3.87 -6.29
N ALA A 45 -0.52 3.92 -7.15
CA ALA A 45 0.37 5.08 -7.25
C ALA A 45 -0.36 6.32 -7.83
N ALA A 46 -1.23 6.13 -8.82
CA ALA A 46 -1.99 7.22 -9.43
C ALA A 46 -3.15 7.73 -8.54
N VAL A 47 -3.78 6.82 -7.78
CA VAL A 47 -4.91 7.14 -6.89
C VAL A 47 -4.43 7.71 -5.54
N GLY A 48 -3.18 7.44 -5.15
CA GLY A 48 -2.65 7.84 -3.84
C GLY A 48 -3.13 6.93 -2.70
N SER A 49 -2.81 7.29 -1.45
CA SER A 49 -3.32 6.60 -0.26
C SER A 49 -4.83 6.74 -0.21
N ARG A 50 -5.56 5.64 -0.43
CA ARG A 50 -7.03 5.63 -0.41
C ARG A 50 -7.54 6.36 0.84
N PRO A 51 -8.37 7.40 0.69
CA PRO A 51 -8.96 8.10 1.82
C PRO A 51 -10.14 7.31 2.40
N TYR A 52 -10.49 7.60 3.65
CA TYR A 52 -11.79 7.27 4.22
C TYR A 52 -12.89 7.78 3.26
N GLN A 53 -13.74 6.88 2.76
CA GLN A 53 -14.89 7.20 1.90
C GLN A 53 -14.62 7.94 0.57
N GLY A 54 -13.45 7.76 -0.06
CA GLY A 54 -13.28 8.05 -1.50
C GLY A 54 -13.03 9.51 -1.92
N LEU A 55 -12.96 10.47 -0.99
CA LEU A 55 -12.53 11.85 -1.28
C LEU A 55 -11.12 12.08 -0.71
N PRO A 56 -10.12 12.52 -1.50
CA PRO A 56 -8.78 12.76 -0.99
C PRO A 56 -8.82 13.87 0.05
N VAL A 57 -8.71 13.49 1.33
CA VAL A 57 -8.66 14.44 2.44
C VAL A 57 -7.26 15.03 2.49
N SER A 58 -7.17 16.36 2.48
CA SER A 58 -5.88 17.06 2.58
C SER A 58 -5.21 16.79 3.93
N GLU A 59 -3.87 16.90 4.01
CA GLU A 59 -3.16 16.75 5.29
C GLU A 59 -3.64 17.76 6.35
N ALA A 60 -4.04 18.96 5.93
CA ALA A 60 -4.59 19.99 6.80
C ALA A 60 -5.94 19.58 7.42
N GLU A 61 -6.83 18.99 6.63
CA GLU A 61 -8.11 18.47 7.11
C GLU A 61 -7.93 17.27 8.05
N LEU A 62 -6.97 16.38 7.78
CA LEU A 62 -6.64 15.28 8.69
C LEU A 62 -6.13 15.80 10.02
N LEU A 63 -5.28 16.83 10.01
CA LEU A 63 -4.75 17.45 11.21
C LEU A 63 -5.85 18.19 11.99
N SER A 64 -6.76 18.88 11.30
CA SER A 64 -7.93 19.54 11.91
C SER A 64 -8.91 18.54 12.53
N ARG A 65 -9.19 17.41 11.87
CA ARG A 65 -10.01 16.35 12.48
C ARG A 65 -9.32 15.69 13.66
N TYR A 66 -8.02 15.42 13.54
CA TYR A 66 -7.26 14.84 14.62
C TYR A 66 -7.21 15.77 15.84
N SER A 67 -7.08 17.09 15.65
CA SER A 67 -7.13 18.04 16.77
C SER A 67 -8.51 18.07 17.45
N GLN A 68 -9.60 17.96 16.70
CA GLN A 68 -10.96 17.82 17.26
C GLN A 68 -11.09 16.53 18.09
N VAL A 69 -10.71 15.39 17.51
CA VAL A 69 -10.76 14.07 18.18
C VAL A 69 -9.87 14.03 19.43
N ARG A 70 -8.71 14.70 19.41
CA ARG A 70 -7.80 14.74 20.57
C ARG A 70 -8.46 15.34 21.81
N HIS A 71 -9.37 16.29 21.63
CA HIS A 71 -10.08 16.94 22.73
C HIS A 71 -11.38 16.21 23.13
N ASP A 72 -11.81 15.23 22.36
CA ASP A 72 -12.96 14.38 22.65
C ASP A 72 -12.52 12.94 23.01
N PRO A 73 -12.53 12.58 24.31
CA PRO A 73 -12.09 11.25 24.75
C PRO A 73 -12.99 10.12 24.23
N ALA A 74 -14.27 10.39 23.93
CA ALA A 74 -15.19 9.37 23.43
C ALA A 74 -14.87 9.03 21.96
N ALA A 75 -14.67 10.04 21.12
CA ALA A 75 -14.29 9.87 19.72
C ALA A 75 -12.92 9.17 19.57
N LEU A 76 -11.96 9.49 20.45
CA LEU A 76 -10.66 8.83 20.45
C LEU A 76 -10.77 7.34 20.80
N LEU A 77 -11.64 6.98 21.75
CA LEU A 77 -11.89 5.60 22.12
C LEU A 77 -12.51 4.81 20.97
N GLU A 78 -13.47 5.40 20.26
CA GLU A 78 -14.13 4.78 19.10
C GLU A 78 -13.12 4.44 18.00
N ILE A 79 -12.27 5.39 17.62
CA ILE A 79 -11.22 5.17 16.60
C ILE A 79 -10.24 4.07 17.02
N LEU A 80 -9.87 4.01 18.31
CA LEU A 80 -9.00 2.96 18.81
C LEU A 80 -9.71 1.61 18.81
N GLN A 81 -10.98 1.53 19.17
CA GLN A 81 -11.77 0.30 19.17
C GLN A 81 -12.01 -0.25 17.76
N GLU A 82 -12.33 0.61 16.79
CA GLU A 82 -12.53 0.23 15.38
C GLU A 82 -11.27 -0.38 14.76
N ASN A 83 -10.09 0.11 15.16
CA ASN A 83 -8.81 -0.32 14.61
C ASN A 83 -8.12 -1.38 15.48
N ALA A 84 -8.60 -1.62 16.70
CA ALA A 84 -8.04 -2.59 17.62
C ALA A 84 -8.56 -4.00 17.38
N LYS A 85 -7.66 -4.99 17.45
CA LYS A 85 -8.03 -6.41 17.53
C LYS A 85 -7.84 -6.90 18.95
N PHE A 86 -8.94 -7.25 19.60
CA PHE A 86 -8.94 -7.85 20.93
C PHE A 86 -8.66 -9.34 20.84
N LYS A 87 -7.64 -9.82 21.55
CA LYS A 87 -7.39 -11.24 21.74
C LYS A 87 -8.06 -11.74 23.02
N PRO A 88 -8.44 -13.03 23.08
CA PRO A 88 -8.99 -13.64 24.30
C PRO A 88 -8.03 -13.58 25.49
N ASP A 89 -6.72 -13.44 25.25
CA ASP A 89 -5.69 -13.28 26.27
C ASP A 89 -5.65 -11.90 26.95
N GLY A 90 -6.64 -11.03 26.70
CA GLY A 90 -6.67 -9.65 27.21
C GLY A 90 -5.69 -8.69 26.53
N ARG A 91 -4.96 -9.15 25.49
CA ARG A 91 -4.04 -8.32 24.71
C ARG A 91 -4.77 -7.60 23.59
N VAL A 92 -4.46 -6.31 23.41
CA VAL A 92 -5.00 -5.46 22.36
C VAL A 92 -3.93 -5.23 21.30
N LEU A 93 -4.24 -5.58 20.05
CA LEU A 93 -3.36 -5.30 18.91
C LEU A 93 -3.86 -4.06 18.17
N VAL A 94 -3.04 -3.02 18.17
CA VAL A 94 -3.29 -1.80 17.41
C VAL A 94 -2.31 -1.74 16.22
N PRO A 95 -2.77 -1.37 15.01
CA PRO A 95 -1.90 -1.21 13.86
C PRO A 95 -0.79 -0.19 14.13
N LYS A 96 0.47 -0.60 13.90
CA LYS A 96 1.64 0.28 14.06
C LYS A 96 1.55 1.54 13.20
N ALA A 97 0.94 1.43 12.01
CA ALA A 97 0.74 2.56 11.09
C ALA A 97 -0.13 3.67 11.71
N LEU A 98 -1.20 3.31 12.45
CA LEU A 98 -2.08 4.26 13.12
C LEU A 98 -1.35 5.03 14.21
N ILE A 99 -0.60 4.31 15.05
CA ILE A 99 0.19 4.93 16.13
C ILE A 99 1.24 5.88 15.53
N GLN A 100 1.88 5.48 14.43
CA GLN A 100 2.87 6.31 13.76
C GLN A 100 2.26 7.58 13.17
N SER A 101 1.07 7.51 12.55
CA SER A 101 0.39 8.69 12.02
C SER A 101 -0.04 9.65 13.15
N MET A 102 -0.56 9.13 14.26
CA MET A 102 -0.91 9.96 15.43
C MET A 102 0.32 10.66 16.01
N LYS A 103 1.45 9.94 16.16
CA LYS A 103 2.71 10.52 16.63
C LYS A 103 3.22 11.64 15.72
N ASN A 104 3.12 11.46 14.41
CA ASN A 104 3.54 12.47 13.43
C ASN A 104 2.63 13.71 13.51
N MET A 105 1.31 13.53 13.65
CA MET A 105 0.36 14.63 13.80
C MET A 105 0.61 15.42 15.10
N GLU A 106 0.91 14.76 16.22
CA GLU A 106 1.25 15.47 17.46
C GLU A 106 2.57 16.21 17.42
N LYS A 107 3.54 15.66 16.68
CA LYS A 107 4.80 16.36 16.45
C LYS A 107 4.55 17.66 15.69
N LYS A 108 3.77 17.63 14.61
CA LYS A 108 3.38 18.83 13.83
C LYS A 108 2.66 19.87 14.69
N ILE A 109 1.70 19.45 15.51
CA ILE A 109 0.97 20.35 16.43
C ILE A 109 1.91 20.99 17.46
N ARG A 110 2.84 20.21 18.04
CA ARG A 110 3.80 20.71 19.03
C ARG A 110 4.83 21.66 18.44
N GLU A 111 5.23 21.44 17.20
CA GLU A 111 6.23 22.26 16.49
C GLU A 111 5.62 23.54 15.88
N GLY A 112 4.30 23.75 15.99
CA GLY A 112 3.65 24.97 15.52
C GLY A 112 3.62 25.14 14.00
N THR A 113 3.83 24.06 13.24
CA THR A 113 3.69 24.04 11.78
C THR A 113 2.23 23.78 11.42
N LEU A 114 1.41 24.83 11.56
CA LEU A 114 0.05 24.94 11.04
C LEU A 114 0.05 25.67 9.70
#